data_AF-A0A109FE39-F1
#
_entry.id   AF-A0A109FE39-F1
#
_cell.length_a   1.000
_cell.length_b   1.000
_cell.length_c   1.000
_cell.angle_alpha   90.00
_cell.angle_beta   90.00
_cell.angle_gamma   90.00
#
_symmetry.space_group_name_H-M   'P 1'
#
loop_
_entity.id
_entity.type
_entity.pdbx_description
1 polymer ?
#
loop_
_entity_poly.entity_id
_entity_poly.type
_entity_poly.pdbx_seq_one_letter_code
_entity_poly.pdbx_strand_id
1 'polypeptide(L)'
;MSVLDYPACTACGKHDDASTPETTTKMLVCSRCQSNANRLVHYCSRSCQVSHYKVHKPICGVDLTSPTRATIAPTLHARPDAPFQPPQSLLFHLAALTTLPPTAWPAATSPPSFLFFPTGHPSSSSSSSSKEGTAPDFIPIVLPEPARNLFNCLQLVAFETGNPISVNLMYSILLDEVAALGGAEPRLVEQLSQEYRLDGSPSDDDKDEDKEEGEPKRRPTLRSVIDDESEPSVEQLFEAIGGQKNTRILVDWQVYESERKRTANAVARQKEQHENRQSKGMRRGGARKGRR
;
A
#
# COMPACT_ATOMS: atom_id res chain seq x y z
N MET A 1 1.01 1.66 27.29
CA MET A 1 1.90 0.89 26.39
C MET A 1 1.08 -0.25 25.83
N SER A 2 0.95 -0.30 24.51
CA SER A 2 0.14 -1.29 23.81
C SER A 2 0.91 -2.60 23.69
N VAL A 3 0.20 -3.73 23.51
CA VAL A 3 0.83 -5.06 23.35
C VAL A 3 1.77 -5.11 22.12
N LEU A 4 1.57 -4.21 21.15
CA LEU A 4 2.39 -4.08 19.95
C LEU A 4 3.76 -3.42 20.20
N ASP A 5 3.93 -2.75 21.34
CA ASP A 5 5.19 -2.05 21.67
C ASP A 5 6.27 -3.00 22.23
N TYR A 6 5.91 -4.24 22.54
CA TYR A 6 6.85 -5.22 23.13
C TYR A 6 7.51 -6.07 22.05
N PRO A 7 8.85 -6.25 22.12
CA PRO A 7 9.56 -7.09 21.18
C PRO A 7 9.01 -8.52 21.21
N ALA A 8 8.82 -9.11 20.03
CA ALA A 8 8.33 -10.47 19.86
C ALA A 8 9.47 -11.39 19.41
N CYS A 9 9.46 -12.64 19.87
CA CYS A 9 10.42 -13.64 19.44
C CYS A 9 10.17 -13.97 17.96
N THR A 10 11.17 -13.73 17.10
CA THR A 10 11.04 -13.98 15.65
C THR A 10 10.81 -15.46 15.33
N ALA A 11 11.23 -16.38 16.21
CA ALA A 11 11.08 -17.82 15.97
C ALA A 11 9.69 -18.37 16.34
N CYS A 12 9.08 -17.86 17.42
CA CYS A 12 7.87 -18.46 18.00
C CYS A 12 6.74 -17.47 18.31
N GLY A 13 6.93 -16.18 18.03
CA GLY A 13 5.92 -15.13 18.22
C GLY A 13 5.64 -14.74 19.67
N LYS A 14 6.29 -15.35 20.67
CA LYS A 14 6.10 -14.99 22.08
C LYS A 14 6.61 -13.58 22.36
N HIS A 15 5.77 -12.75 22.97
CA HIS A 15 6.16 -11.43 23.46
C HIS A 15 6.81 -11.54 24.84
N ASP A 16 7.62 -10.55 25.20
CA ASP A 16 8.02 -10.37 26.60
C ASP A 16 6.78 -9.92 27.37
N ASP A 17 6.10 -10.87 28.02
CA ASP A 17 4.91 -10.60 28.81
C ASP A 17 5.30 -9.75 30.03
N ALA A 18 5.31 -8.43 29.85
CA ALA A 18 5.59 -7.45 30.89
C ALA A 18 4.56 -7.45 32.05
N SER A 19 3.58 -8.36 32.02
CA SER A 19 2.51 -8.47 33.02
C SER A 19 2.96 -9.16 34.32
N THR A 20 4.08 -9.89 34.32
CA THR A 20 4.66 -10.45 35.56
C THR A 20 6.00 -9.78 35.90
N PRO A 21 6.02 -8.82 36.85
CA PRO A 21 7.19 -8.00 37.17
C PRO A 21 8.39 -8.79 37.72
N GLU A 22 8.21 -10.06 38.09
CA GLU A 22 9.26 -10.89 38.70
C GLU A 22 10.06 -11.72 37.69
N THR A 23 9.65 -11.79 36.42
CA THR A 23 10.31 -12.62 35.39
C THR A 23 10.43 -11.96 34.03
N THR A 24 10.85 -10.68 33.98
CA THR A 24 11.20 -10.04 32.71
C THR A 24 12.38 -10.78 32.09
N THR A 25 12.08 -11.71 31.19
CA THR A 25 13.09 -12.57 30.59
C THR A 25 13.68 -11.78 29.44
N LYS A 26 14.81 -11.11 29.71
CA LYS A 26 15.51 -10.29 28.72
C LYS A 26 15.63 -11.06 27.40
N MET A 27 14.97 -10.56 26.36
CA MET A 27 15.04 -11.16 25.04
C MET A 27 16.47 -11.05 24.50
N LEU A 28 16.96 -12.14 23.92
CA LEU A 28 18.25 -12.18 23.24
C LEU A 28 18.15 -11.45 21.90
N VAL A 29 19.15 -10.65 21.57
CA VAL A 29 19.26 -9.99 20.26
C VAL A 29 20.36 -10.68 19.45
N CYS A 30 20.14 -10.85 18.14
CA CYS A 30 21.22 -11.27 17.25
C CYS A 30 22.30 -10.19 17.15
N SER A 31 23.45 -10.40 17.79
CA SER A 31 24.57 -9.46 17.80
C SER A 31 25.01 -9.03 16.40
N ARG A 32 25.08 -9.97 15.45
CA ARG A 32 25.50 -9.71 14.07
C ARG A 32 24.54 -8.79 13.31
N CYS A 33 23.22 -8.93 13.53
CA CYS A 33 22.25 -8.02 12.91
C CYS A 33 22.27 -6.64 13.56
N GLN A 34 22.45 -6.59 14.88
CA GLN A 34 22.56 -5.34 15.61
C GLN A 34 23.81 -4.55 15.19
N SER A 35 24.96 -5.20 15.06
CA SER A 35 26.22 -4.54 14.71
C SER A 35 26.34 -4.17 13.24
N ASN A 36 25.90 -5.04 12.33
CA ASN A 36 26.19 -4.88 10.90
C ASN A 36 25.04 -4.28 10.09
N ALA A 37 23.81 -4.35 10.60
CA ALA A 37 22.61 -3.96 9.86
C ALA A 37 21.67 -3.06 10.67
N ASN A 38 22.11 -2.64 11.87
CA ASN A 38 21.33 -1.88 12.84
C ASN A 38 19.89 -2.42 13.04
N ARG A 39 19.74 -3.76 12.99
CA ARG A 39 18.45 -4.46 13.05
C ARG A 39 18.33 -5.26 14.34
N LEU A 40 17.22 -5.07 15.04
CA LEU A 40 16.90 -5.80 16.26
C LEU A 40 16.09 -7.05 15.95
N VAL A 41 16.76 -8.21 15.94
CA VAL A 41 16.10 -9.52 15.80
C VAL A 41 16.09 -10.20 17.16
N HIS A 42 14.91 -10.30 17.77
CA HIS A 42 14.71 -10.75 19.15
C HIS A 42 14.36 -12.24 19.25
N TYR A 43 14.86 -12.90 20.28
CA TYR A 43 14.58 -14.29 20.60
C TYR A 43 14.35 -14.46 22.09
N CYS A 44 13.31 -15.21 22.48
CA CYS A 44 13.03 -15.50 23.89
C CYS A 44 14.04 -16.49 24.50
N SER A 45 14.78 -17.26 23.68
CA SER A 45 15.75 -18.24 24.15
C SER A 45 16.81 -18.54 23.09
N ARG A 46 17.95 -19.10 23.53
CA ARG A 46 19.00 -19.58 22.62
C ARG A 46 18.50 -20.71 21.72
N SER A 47 17.59 -21.56 22.21
CA SER A 47 16.98 -22.63 21.41
C SER A 47 16.16 -22.07 20.24
N CYS A 48 15.38 -21.01 20.46
CA CYS A 48 14.63 -20.31 19.41
C CYS A 48 15.56 -19.65 18.38
N GLN A 49 16.66 -19.07 18.84
CA GLN A 49 17.66 -18.49 17.94
C GLN A 49 18.28 -19.55 17.03
N VAL A 50 18.66 -20.72 17.56
CA VAL A 50 19.30 -21.79 16.79
C VAL A 50 18.31 -22.46 15.83
N SER A 51 17.05 -22.68 16.24
CA SER A 51 16.04 -23.29 15.36
C SER A 51 15.71 -22.39 14.17
N HIS A 52 15.53 -21.08 14.41
CA HIS A 52 15.27 -20.10 13.37
C HIS A 52 16.52 -19.76 12.53
N TYR A 53 17.73 -20.07 13.02
CA TYR A 53 18.97 -19.70 12.33
C TYR A 53 19.05 -20.22 10.91
N LYS A 54 18.46 -21.38 10.57
CA LYS A 54 18.46 -21.89 9.19
C LYS A 54 17.80 -20.92 8.21
N VAL A 55 16.71 -20.28 8.62
CA VAL A 55 15.96 -19.27 7.84
C VAL A 55 16.60 -17.90 7.97
N HIS A 56 17.10 -17.55 9.16
CA HIS A 56 17.73 -16.26 9.43
C HIS A 56 19.12 -16.10 8.81
N LYS A 57 19.89 -17.19 8.64
CA LYS A 57 21.27 -17.20 8.13
C LYS A 57 21.47 -16.38 6.84
N PRO A 58 20.66 -16.53 5.77
CA PRO A 58 20.83 -15.75 4.55
C PRO A 58 20.67 -14.24 4.73
N ILE A 59 19.93 -13.79 5.75
CA ILE A 59 19.63 -12.37 6.00
C ILE A 59 20.33 -11.79 7.24
N CYS A 60 21.21 -12.57 7.86
CA CYS A 60 21.84 -12.24 9.13
C CYS A 60 23.03 -11.30 8.93
N GLY A 61 22.94 -10.08 9.49
CA GLY A 61 23.98 -9.06 9.36
C GLY A 61 24.13 -8.47 7.96
N VAL A 62 23.15 -8.71 7.09
CA VAL A 62 23.03 -8.01 5.80
C VAL A 62 22.35 -6.67 6.08
N ASP A 63 23.06 -5.59 5.78
CA ASP A 63 22.50 -4.25 5.87
C ASP A 63 21.39 -4.09 4.83
N LEU A 64 20.17 -3.93 5.34
CA LEU A 64 18.97 -3.70 4.52
C LEU A 64 18.59 -2.21 4.50
N THR A 65 19.35 -1.36 5.21
CA THR A 65 19.12 0.08 5.15
C THR A 65 19.50 0.58 3.76
N SER A 66 18.48 1.11 3.07
CA SER A 66 18.45 1.80 1.79
C SER A 66 19.60 1.47 0.83
N PRO A 67 19.33 0.81 -0.31
CA PRO A 67 20.28 0.92 -1.40
C PRO A 67 20.39 2.41 -1.77
N THR A 68 21.46 3.07 -1.34
CA THR A 68 21.78 4.44 -1.75
C THR A 68 21.87 4.39 -3.28
N ARG A 69 21.35 5.41 -3.97
CA ARG A 69 21.32 5.51 -5.45
C ARG A 69 22.65 5.11 -6.12
N ALA A 70 23.77 5.33 -5.42
CA ALA A 70 25.13 4.96 -5.81
C ALA A 70 25.40 3.44 -5.92
N THR A 71 24.72 2.59 -5.15
CA THR A 71 24.94 1.13 -5.14
C THR A 71 24.02 0.38 -6.11
N ILE A 72 22.88 0.97 -6.48
CA ILE A 72 21.92 0.41 -7.46
C ILE A 72 22.44 0.56 -8.89
N ALA A 73 23.06 1.69 -9.19
CA ALA A 73 23.50 2.04 -10.55
C ALA A 73 24.50 1.05 -11.18
N PRO A 74 25.51 0.50 -10.48
CA PRO A 74 26.52 -0.33 -11.14
C PRO A 74 26.06 -1.77 -11.41
N THR A 75 25.14 -2.32 -10.60
CA THR A 75 24.75 -3.74 -10.70
C THR A 75 23.59 -3.97 -11.68
N LEU A 76 22.70 -2.99 -11.87
CA LEU A 76 21.57 -3.13 -12.80
C LEU A 76 21.91 -2.80 -14.25
N HIS A 77 22.94 -2.00 -14.52
CA HIS A 77 23.47 -1.82 -15.88
C HIS A 77 24.35 -2.97 -16.37
N ALA A 78 24.72 -3.91 -15.49
CA ALA A 78 25.68 -4.96 -15.83
C ALA A 78 25.10 -6.12 -16.66
N ARG A 79 23.78 -6.32 -16.72
CA ARG A 79 23.18 -7.41 -17.53
C ARG A 79 21.67 -7.20 -17.82
N PRO A 80 21.28 -6.79 -19.04
CA PRO A 80 19.87 -6.60 -19.40
C PRO A 80 19.03 -7.90 -19.38
N ASP A 81 19.69 -9.05 -19.49
CA ASP A 81 19.09 -10.39 -19.61
C ASP A 81 19.02 -11.19 -18.30
N ALA A 82 19.46 -10.64 -17.17
CA ALA A 82 19.35 -11.34 -15.90
C ALA A 82 17.87 -11.33 -15.41
N PRO A 83 17.31 -12.48 -14.98
CA PRO A 83 16.01 -12.50 -14.34
C PRO A 83 16.05 -11.61 -13.09
N PHE A 84 15.12 -10.66 -13.01
CA PHE A 84 15.09 -9.66 -11.94
C PHE A 84 14.89 -10.33 -10.58
N GLN A 85 15.82 -10.08 -9.66
CA GLN A 85 15.63 -10.35 -8.24
C GLN A 85 15.22 -9.03 -7.58
N PRO A 86 14.01 -8.94 -7.00
CA PRO A 86 13.60 -7.74 -6.28
C PRO A 86 14.59 -7.41 -5.16
N PRO A 87 14.76 -6.12 -4.81
CA PRO A 87 15.63 -5.69 -3.72
C PRO A 87 15.32 -6.47 -2.44
N GLN A 88 16.36 -6.96 -1.75
CA GLN A 88 16.16 -7.80 -0.57
C GLN A 88 15.34 -7.13 0.54
N SER A 89 15.33 -5.80 0.60
CA SER A 89 14.49 -5.01 1.52
C SER A 89 12.99 -5.18 1.24
N LEU A 90 12.60 -5.27 -0.03
CA LEU A 90 11.23 -5.45 -0.47
C LEU A 90 10.80 -6.92 -0.32
N LEU A 91 11.70 -7.86 -0.65
CA LEU A 91 11.53 -9.27 -0.30
C LEU A 91 11.41 -9.48 1.21
N PHE A 92 12.08 -8.68 2.03
CA PHE A 92 11.98 -8.75 3.49
C PHE A 92 10.65 -8.22 4.01
N HIS A 93 10.12 -7.14 3.45
CA HIS A 93 8.76 -6.67 3.79
C HIS A 93 7.71 -7.71 3.38
N LEU A 94 7.84 -8.28 2.18
CA LEU A 94 6.98 -9.38 1.73
C LEU A 94 7.16 -10.66 2.58
N ALA A 95 8.39 -11.01 2.95
CA ALA A 95 8.70 -12.20 3.74
C ALA A 95 8.26 -12.07 5.20
N ALA A 96 8.41 -10.89 5.81
CA ALA A 96 7.93 -10.57 7.15
C ALA A 96 6.40 -10.70 7.24
N LEU A 97 5.69 -10.40 6.15
CA LEU A 97 4.25 -10.64 6.06
C LEU A 97 3.90 -12.12 5.89
N THR A 98 4.71 -12.90 5.15
CA THR A 98 4.48 -14.34 4.98
C THR A 98 4.96 -15.22 6.15
N THR A 99 5.70 -14.66 7.11
CA THR A 99 6.21 -15.39 8.29
C THR A 99 5.31 -15.23 9.52
N LEU A 100 4.22 -14.49 9.41
CA LEU A 100 3.11 -14.61 10.36
C LEU A 100 2.50 -16.01 10.23
N PRO A 101 2.24 -16.71 11.34
CA PRO A 101 1.72 -18.06 11.30
C PRO A 101 0.35 -18.09 10.58
N PRO A 102 0.08 -19.10 9.73
CA PRO A 102 -1.15 -19.18 8.93
C PRO A 102 -2.44 -19.22 9.75
N THR A 103 -2.35 -19.43 11.07
CA THR A 103 -3.48 -19.37 12.01
C THR A 103 -3.93 -17.96 12.38
N ALA A 104 -3.20 -16.90 12.02
CA ALA A 104 -3.60 -15.51 12.24
C ALA A 104 -4.37 -14.90 11.06
N TRP A 105 -4.42 -15.58 9.90
CA TRP A 105 -5.13 -15.10 8.72
C TRP A 105 -6.29 -16.03 8.38
N PRO A 106 -7.52 -15.51 8.14
CA PRO A 106 -8.58 -16.34 7.61
C PRO A 106 -8.12 -16.91 6.26
N ALA A 107 -8.29 -18.22 6.10
CA ALA A 107 -7.63 -19.06 5.07
C ALA A 107 -8.00 -18.76 3.59
N ALA A 108 -8.51 -17.57 3.28
CA ALA A 108 -8.96 -17.19 1.94
C ALA A 108 -8.50 -15.80 1.47
N THR A 109 -7.76 -15.02 2.27
CA THR A 109 -7.43 -13.63 1.91
C THR A 109 -5.94 -13.39 1.78
N SER A 110 -5.58 -12.89 0.60
CA SER A 110 -4.25 -12.47 0.19
C SER A 110 -3.78 -11.26 1.03
N PRO A 111 -2.47 -11.03 1.26
CA PRO A 111 -1.98 -10.00 2.18
C PRO A 111 -2.40 -8.58 1.73
N PRO A 112 -2.78 -7.70 2.68
CA PRO A 112 -3.23 -6.34 2.38
C PRO A 112 -2.10 -5.46 1.85
N SER A 113 -2.42 -4.56 0.92
CA SER A 113 -1.55 -3.48 0.50
C SER A 113 -1.65 -2.37 1.55
N PHE A 114 -0.52 -2.00 2.18
CA PHE A 114 -0.51 -1.04 3.29
C PHE A 114 -0.70 0.39 2.76
N LEU A 115 -1.95 0.83 2.73
CA LEU A 115 -2.31 2.23 2.61
C LEU A 115 -3.02 2.65 3.88
N PHE A 116 -2.54 3.74 4.46
CA PHE A 116 -2.87 4.14 5.82
C PHE A 116 -3.93 5.24 5.79
N PHE A 117 -5.20 4.84 5.95
CA PHE A 117 -6.28 5.80 6.11
C PHE A 117 -6.70 5.89 7.57
N PRO A 118 -6.26 6.92 8.33
CA PRO A 118 -6.91 7.22 9.59
C PRO A 118 -8.35 7.65 9.28
N THR A 119 -9.34 6.82 9.64
CA THR A 119 -10.76 7.19 9.54
C THR A 119 -11.15 8.09 10.71
N GLY A 120 -10.67 9.33 10.69
CA GLY A 120 -11.30 10.38 11.47
C GLY A 120 -12.70 10.61 10.91
N HIS A 121 -13.73 9.97 11.46
CA HIS A 121 -15.13 10.32 11.21
C HIS A 121 -15.27 11.83 11.41
N PRO A 122 -15.83 12.58 10.44
CA PRO A 122 -16.32 13.93 10.70
C PRO A 122 -17.57 13.80 11.58
N SER A 123 -17.38 13.46 12.85
CA SER A 123 -18.40 13.61 13.87
C SER A 123 -18.58 15.10 14.06
N SER A 124 -19.72 15.58 13.54
CA SER A 124 -20.23 16.92 13.75
C SER A 124 -20.07 17.32 15.22
N SER A 125 -19.26 18.35 15.42
CA SER A 125 -19.35 19.35 16.48
C SER A 125 -20.41 19.08 17.55
N SER A 126 -20.00 18.55 18.70
CA SER A 126 -20.43 19.06 20.01
C SER A 126 -19.67 18.37 21.15
N SER A 127 -19.29 19.19 22.12
CA SER A 127 -18.91 18.84 23.49
C SER A 127 -17.42 18.60 23.76
N SER A 128 -16.84 19.66 24.31
CA SER A 128 -15.63 19.71 25.12
C SER A 128 -15.60 18.61 26.18
N SER A 129 -14.66 17.68 26.05
CA SER A 129 -14.23 16.79 27.13
C SER A 129 -12.88 16.22 26.72
N SER A 130 -11.90 16.35 27.61
CA SER A 130 -10.52 15.84 27.53
C SER A 130 -10.42 14.52 26.78
N LYS A 131 -9.98 14.58 25.51
CA LYS A 131 -9.81 13.41 24.64
C LYS A 131 -8.43 12.80 24.87
N GLU A 132 -8.40 11.68 25.58
CA GLU A 132 -7.39 10.66 25.38
C GLU A 132 -7.36 10.30 23.89
N GLY A 133 -6.17 10.37 23.28
CA GLY A 133 -5.98 10.13 21.86
C GLY A 133 -6.42 8.72 21.49
N THR A 134 -7.63 8.59 20.96
CA THR A 134 -8.10 7.36 20.34
C THR A 134 -7.18 7.11 19.16
N ALA A 135 -6.46 5.99 19.19
CA ALA A 135 -5.59 5.59 18.09
C ALA A 135 -6.41 5.59 16.78
N PRO A 136 -5.85 6.08 15.67
CA PRO A 136 -6.57 6.12 14.41
C PRO A 136 -7.03 4.70 14.04
N ASP A 137 -8.31 4.53 13.74
CA ASP A 137 -8.84 3.26 13.25
C ASP A 137 -8.24 2.97 11.87
N PHE A 138 -7.66 1.77 11.74
CA PHE A 138 -6.99 1.30 10.54
C PHE A 138 -7.95 0.46 9.71
N ILE A 139 -8.23 0.88 8.48
CA ILE A 139 -8.97 0.04 7.53
C ILE A 139 -8.00 -0.48 6.47
N PRO A 140 -7.70 -1.80 6.46
CA PRO A 140 -6.86 -2.38 5.42
C PRO A 140 -7.59 -2.35 4.07
N ILE A 141 -6.93 -1.83 3.04
CA ILE A 141 -7.41 -1.94 1.66
C ILE A 141 -6.97 -3.31 1.11
N VAL A 142 -7.94 -4.07 0.62
CA VAL A 142 -7.71 -5.38 0.01
C VAL A 142 -7.89 -5.25 -1.49
N LEU A 143 -6.77 -5.13 -2.21
CA LEU A 143 -6.79 -5.08 -3.67
C LEU A 143 -6.90 -6.50 -4.28
N PRO A 144 -7.65 -6.67 -5.38
CA PRO A 144 -7.65 -7.90 -6.14
C PRO A 144 -6.26 -8.14 -6.73
N GLU A 145 -5.91 -9.41 -6.97
CA GLU A 145 -4.55 -9.80 -7.37
C GLU A 145 -3.99 -9.01 -8.58
N PRO A 146 -4.74 -8.80 -9.68
CA PRO A 146 -4.24 -8.01 -10.81
C PRO A 146 -3.96 -6.54 -10.44
N ALA A 147 -4.87 -5.89 -9.70
CA ALA A 147 -4.69 -4.51 -9.27
C ALA A 147 -3.54 -4.37 -8.27
N ARG A 148 -3.38 -5.33 -7.37
CA ARG A 148 -2.26 -5.35 -6.42
C ARG A 148 -0.91 -5.51 -7.11
N ASN A 149 -0.81 -6.39 -8.10
CA ASN A 149 0.42 -6.59 -8.85
C ASN A 149 0.81 -5.30 -9.60
N LEU A 150 -0.16 -4.66 -10.25
CA LEU A 150 0.05 -3.36 -10.89
C LEU A 150 0.46 -2.29 -9.87
N PHE A 151 -0.25 -2.20 -8.75
CA PHE A 151 0.03 -1.26 -7.67
C PHE A 151 1.47 -1.38 -7.15
N ASN A 152 1.94 -2.61 -6.91
CA ASN A 152 3.32 -2.87 -6.45
C ASN A 152 4.36 -2.42 -7.48
N CYS A 153 4.10 -2.62 -8.78
CA CYS A 153 4.97 -2.13 -9.84
C CYS A 153 5.00 -0.61 -9.91
N LEU A 154 3.85 0.04 -9.82
CA LEU A 154 3.75 1.50 -9.82
C LEU A 154 4.44 2.11 -8.60
N GLN A 155 4.23 1.53 -7.41
CA GLN A 155 4.89 1.94 -6.17
C GLN A 155 6.42 1.88 -6.30
N LEU A 156 6.95 0.82 -6.89
CA LEU A 156 8.37 0.67 -7.16
C LEU A 156 8.90 1.78 -8.07
N VAL A 157 8.25 2.00 -9.22
CA VAL A 157 8.67 3.02 -10.18
C VAL A 157 8.56 4.42 -9.57
N ALA A 158 7.45 4.72 -8.89
CA ALA A 158 7.23 5.98 -8.20
C ALA A 158 8.31 6.25 -7.15
N PHE A 159 8.71 5.24 -6.39
CA PHE A 159 9.76 5.37 -5.38
C PHE A 159 11.15 5.59 -6.00
N GLU A 160 11.46 4.90 -7.10
CA GLU A 160 12.77 5.01 -7.76
C GLU A 160 12.94 6.30 -8.56
N THR A 161 11.87 6.75 -9.22
CA THR A 161 11.94 7.81 -10.23
C THR A 161 11.24 9.10 -9.80
N GLY A 162 10.37 9.05 -8.80
CA GLY A 162 9.47 10.17 -8.47
C GLY A 162 8.46 10.46 -9.59
N ASN A 163 8.15 9.48 -10.46
CA ASN A 163 7.25 9.70 -11.58
C ASN A 163 5.82 9.98 -11.09
N PRO A 164 5.26 11.18 -11.35
CA PRO A 164 3.93 11.54 -10.88
C PRO A 164 2.81 10.76 -11.58
N ILE A 165 3.06 10.26 -12.79
CA ILE A 165 2.10 9.42 -13.53
C ILE A 165 1.91 8.09 -12.82
N SER A 166 2.99 7.48 -12.31
CA SER A 166 2.91 6.25 -11.52
C SER A 166 2.05 6.46 -10.27
N VAL A 167 2.22 7.60 -9.59
CA VAL A 167 1.43 7.94 -8.41
C VAL A 167 -0.02 8.26 -8.75
N ASN A 168 -0.30 8.90 -9.89
CA ASN A 168 -1.66 9.12 -10.38
C ASN A 168 -2.38 7.81 -10.74
N LEU A 169 -1.65 6.85 -11.33
CA LEU A 169 -2.19 5.51 -11.59
C LEU A 169 -2.47 4.75 -10.29
N MET A 170 -1.57 4.85 -9.30
CA MET A 170 -1.83 4.31 -7.95
C MET A 170 -3.08 4.93 -7.34
N TYR A 171 -3.21 6.26 -7.41
CA TYR A 171 -4.40 6.98 -6.96
C TYR A 171 -5.68 6.43 -7.60
N SER A 172 -5.67 6.28 -8.92
CA SER A 172 -6.80 5.76 -9.70
C SER A 172 -7.20 4.33 -9.29
N ILE A 173 -6.23 3.46 -9.00
CA ILE A 173 -6.49 2.09 -8.53
C ILE A 173 -7.17 2.08 -7.16
N LEU A 174 -6.84 3.05 -6.31
CA LEU A 174 -7.34 3.13 -4.93
C LEU A 174 -8.65 3.88 -4.80
N LEU A 175 -9.01 4.69 -5.78
CA LEU A 175 -10.15 5.60 -5.70
C LEU A 175 -11.47 4.86 -5.45
N ASP A 176 -11.70 3.74 -6.12
CA ASP A 176 -12.91 2.93 -5.94
C ASP A 176 -13.03 2.35 -4.51
N GLU A 177 -11.91 1.88 -3.96
CA GLU A 177 -11.85 1.31 -2.61
C GLU A 177 -12.05 2.41 -1.57
N VAL A 178 -11.41 3.58 -1.76
CA VAL A 178 -11.58 4.74 -0.86
C VAL A 178 -13.00 5.31 -0.93
N ALA A 179 -13.62 5.31 -2.10
CA ALA A 179 -15.02 5.69 -2.26
C ALA A 179 -15.94 4.72 -1.52
N ALA A 180 -15.68 3.40 -1.58
CA ALA A 180 -16.41 2.39 -0.83
C ALA A 180 -16.28 2.56 0.70
N LEU A 181 -15.16 3.13 1.16
CA LEU A 181 -14.89 3.43 2.57
C LEU A 181 -15.47 4.78 3.05
N GLY A 182 -16.24 5.48 2.22
CA GLY A 182 -16.92 6.73 2.62
C GLY A 182 -16.19 8.01 2.23
N GLY A 183 -15.34 7.97 1.19
CA GLY A 183 -14.87 9.19 0.50
C GLY A 183 -13.71 9.92 1.18
N ALA A 184 -12.66 9.19 1.57
CA ALA A 184 -11.42 9.76 2.10
C ALA A 184 -10.44 10.25 0.99
N GLU A 185 -10.97 10.66 -0.16
CA GLU A 185 -10.19 11.03 -1.35
C GLU A 185 -9.15 12.14 -1.08
N PRO A 186 -9.47 13.27 -0.41
CA PRO A 186 -8.49 14.33 -0.16
C PRO A 186 -7.30 13.85 0.69
N ARG A 187 -7.54 12.89 1.60
CA ARG A 187 -6.49 12.31 2.45
C ARG A 187 -5.59 11.37 1.66
N LEU A 188 -6.15 10.62 0.70
CA LEU A 188 -5.34 9.79 -0.19
C LEU A 188 -4.36 10.64 -0.99
N VAL A 189 -4.83 11.76 -1.55
CA VAL A 189 -3.97 12.69 -2.31
C VAL A 189 -2.83 13.23 -1.44
N GLU A 190 -3.15 13.68 -0.23
CA GLU A 190 -2.15 14.20 0.71
C GLU A 190 -1.13 13.14 1.13
N GLN A 191 -1.58 11.91 1.42
CA GLN A 191 -0.69 10.82 1.78
C GLN A 191 0.26 10.46 0.62
N LEU A 192 -0.28 10.29 -0.59
CA LEU A 192 0.53 9.96 -1.76
C LEU A 192 1.51 11.09 -2.11
N SER A 193 1.11 12.35 -1.96
CA SER A 193 2.02 13.47 -2.26
C SER A 193 3.16 13.57 -1.24
N GLN A 194 2.89 13.29 0.04
CA GLN A 194 3.90 13.23 1.11
C GLN A 194 4.85 12.03 0.95
N GLU A 195 4.30 10.84 0.72
CA GLU A 195 5.07 9.58 0.65
C GLU A 195 6.05 9.58 -0.53
N TYR A 196 5.60 10.11 -1.68
CA TYR A 196 6.39 10.15 -2.91
C TYR A 196 7.07 11.51 -3.17
N ARG A 197 7.01 12.43 -2.20
CA ARG A 197 7.67 13.76 -2.25
C ARG A 197 7.36 14.55 -3.52
N LEU A 198 6.12 14.46 -4.00
CA LEU A 198 5.67 15.16 -5.20
C LEU A 198 5.50 16.67 -4.94
N ASP A 199 5.09 17.00 -3.72
CA ASP A 199 5.06 18.38 -3.23
C ASP A 199 6.45 18.71 -2.71
N GLY A 200 7.37 18.99 -3.63
CA GLY A 200 8.76 19.29 -3.31
C GLY A 200 8.84 20.33 -2.21
N SER A 201 9.16 19.91 -0.98
CA SER A 201 9.70 20.82 0.01
C SER A 201 10.94 21.43 -0.64
N PRO A 202 11.03 22.76 -0.81
CA PRO A 202 12.20 23.37 -1.42
C PRO A 202 13.42 22.80 -0.70
N SER A 203 14.24 22.04 -1.42
CA SER A 203 15.48 21.53 -0.88
C SER A 203 16.27 22.75 -0.46
N ASP A 204 16.73 22.79 0.79
CA ASP A 204 17.57 23.89 1.27
C ASP A 204 18.87 24.04 0.45
N ASP A 205 19.19 23.05 -0.38
CA ASP A 205 20.30 23.04 -1.35
C ASP A 205 20.07 23.94 -2.59
N ASP A 206 18.87 24.48 -2.83
CA ASP A 206 18.59 25.36 -3.98
C ASP A 206 18.80 26.86 -3.68
N LYS A 207 19.47 27.21 -2.58
CA LYS A 207 19.60 28.61 -2.11
C LYS A 207 20.74 29.43 -2.73
N ASP A 208 21.67 28.84 -3.48
CA ASP A 208 22.95 29.50 -3.79
C ASP A 208 23.29 29.70 -5.28
N GLU A 209 22.33 29.64 -6.22
CA GLU A 209 22.63 30.00 -7.62
C GLU A 209 21.92 31.27 -8.10
N ASP A 210 22.66 32.39 -8.04
CA ASP A 210 22.43 33.62 -8.80
C ASP A 210 22.34 33.32 -10.31
N LYS A 211 21.17 32.92 -10.84
CA LYS A 211 20.98 32.72 -12.27
C LYS A 211 19.62 33.22 -12.78
N GLU A 212 19.73 34.22 -13.64
CA GLU A 212 18.95 34.59 -14.84
C GLU A 212 17.42 34.33 -14.86
N GLU A 213 16.69 35.34 -15.36
CA GLU A 213 15.21 35.50 -15.44
C GLU A 213 14.42 34.43 -16.23
N GLY A 214 14.74 33.14 -16.09
CA GLY A 214 13.92 32.04 -16.56
C GLY A 214 12.92 31.61 -15.49
N GLU A 215 11.62 31.59 -15.80
CA GLU A 215 10.61 31.06 -14.88
C GLU A 215 11.03 29.66 -14.39
N PRO A 216 11.18 29.45 -13.07
CA PRO A 216 11.58 28.16 -12.55
C PRO A 216 10.51 27.14 -12.91
N LYS A 217 10.91 26.11 -13.66
CA LYS A 217 10.03 25.03 -14.10
C LYS A 217 9.58 24.24 -12.87
N ARG A 218 8.47 24.68 -12.26
CA ARG A 218 7.92 24.06 -11.05
C ARG A 218 7.60 22.60 -11.37
N ARG A 219 8.02 21.70 -10.48
CA ARG A 219 7.65 20.30 -10.58
C ARG A 219 6.12 20.20 -10.47
N PRO A 220 5.46 19.40 -11.31
CA PRO A 220 4.03 19.21 -11.23
C PRO A 220 3.66 18.56 -9.89
N THR A 221 2.73 19.17 -9.17
CA THR A 221 2.15 18.61 -7.94
C THR A 221 1.21 17.44 -8.29
N LEU A 222 0.97 16.53 -7.34
CA LEU A 222 0.02 15.43 -7.58
C LEU A 222 -1.37 15.95 -7.95
N ARG A 223 -1.83 17.02 -7.28
CA ARG A 223 -3.11 17.67 -7.59
C ARG A 223 -3.17 18.17 -9.03
N SER A 224 -2.13 18.88 -9.48
CA SER A 224 -2.10 19.35 -10.87
C SER A 224 -2.09 18.21 -11.90
N VAL A 225 -1.56 17.03 -11.56
CA VAL A 225 -1.56 15.86 -12.45
C VAL A 225 -2.90 15.13 -12.43
N ILE A 226 -3.60 15.13 -11.29
CA ILE A 226 -4.96 14.59 -11.18
C ILE A 226 -5.96 15.51 -11.92
N ASP A 227 -5.79 16.82 -11.82
CA ASP A 227 -6.65 17.82 -12.45
C ASP A 227 -6.41 17.92 -13.97
N ASP A 228 -5.25 17.46 -14.45
CA ASP A 228 -4.96 17.36 -15.88
C ASP A 228 -5.76 16.19 -16.47
N GLU A 229 -6.93 16.50 -17.05
CA GLU A 229 -7.79 15.52 -17.73
C GLU A 229 -7.13 14.89 -18.98
N SER A 230 -5.89 15.26 -19.31
CA SER A 230 -5.13 14.70 -20.41
C SER A 230 -4.82 13.23 -20.15
N GLU A 231 -5.34 12.35 -21.00
CA GLU A 231 -4.97 10.94 -20.98
C GLU A 231 -3.45 10.78 -21.19
N PRO A 232 -2.73 10.07 -20.30
CA PRO A 232 -1.29 9.88 -20.45
C PRO A 232 -1.00 9.15 -21.77
N SER A 233 0.06 9.57 -22.46
CA SER A 233 0.48 8.91 -23.69
C SER A 233 0.84 7.44 -23.42
N VAL A 234 0.76 6.60 -24.45
CA VAL A 234 1.09 5.18 -24.33
C VAL A 234 2.53 4.99 -23.85
N GLU A 235 3.46 5.82 -24.33
CA GLU A 235 4.87 5.82 -23.91
C GLU A 235 5.02 6.20 -22.43
N GLN A 236 4.27 7.21 -21.97
CA GLN A 236 4.25 7.62 -20.56
C GLN A 236 3.71 6.51 -19.65
N LEU A 237 2.68 5.78 -20.10
CA LEU A 237 2.16 4.63 -19.37
C LEU A 237 3.21 3.51 -19.29
N PHE A 238 3.92 3.23 -20.39
CA PHE A 238 5.00 2.24 -20.38
C PHE A 238 6.13 2.63 -19.43
N GLU A 239 6.54 3.90 -19.43
CA GLU A 239 7.55 4.39 -18.49
C GLU A 239 7.05 4.29 -17.04
N ALA A 240 5.81 4.68 -16.78
CA ALA A 240 5.20 4.66 -15.44
C ALA A 240 5.11 3.25 -14.83
N ILE A 241 5.00 2.20 -15.65
CA ILE A 241 4.98 0.81 -15.19
C ILE A 241 6.37 0.15 -15.15
N GLY A 242 7.44 0.85 -15.53
CA GLY A 242 8.81 0.31 -15.53
C GLY A 242 9.20 -0.40 -16.83
N GLY A 243 8.57 -0.02 -17.94
CA GLY A 243 8.91 -0.44 -19.29
C GLY A 243 8.32 -1.78 -19.73
N GLN A 244 8.87 -2.32 -20.82
CA GLN A 244 8.32 -3.50 -21.52
C GLN A 244 8.28 -4.78 -20.68
N LYS A 245 9.12 -4.88 -19.63
CA LYS A 245 9.16 -6.05 -18.74
C LYS A 245 7.85 -6.22 -17.95
N ASN A 246 7.12 -5.14 -17.71
CA ASN A 246 5.91 -5.13 -16.90
C ASN A 246 4.62 -5.02 -17.73
N THR A 247 4.70 -5.04 -19.07
CA THR A 247 3.53 -4.94 -19.96
C THR A 247 2.47 -6.01 -19.67
N ARG A 248 2.89 -7.22 -19.31
CA ARG A 248 1.95 -8.30 -18.97
C ARG A 248 1.04 -7.94 -17.80
N ILE A 249 1.58 -7.28 -16.77
CA ILE A 249 0.83 -6.87 -15.58
C ILE A 249 -0.23 -5.83 -15.95
N LEU A 250 0.12 -4.89 -16.84
CA LEU A 250 -0.84 -3.91 -17.37
C LEU A 250 -1.97 -4.60 -18.15
N VAL A 251 -1.64 -5.58 -19.01
CA VAL A 251 -2.64 -6.34 -19.77
C VAL A 251 -3.56 -7.13 -18.85
N ASP A 252 -3.02 -7.83 -17.84
CA ASP A 252 -3.79 -8.60 -16.88
C ASP A 252 -4.77 -7.69 -16.10
N TRP A 253 -4.32 -6.50 -15.69
CA TRP A 253 -5.18 -5.50 -15.06
C TRP A 253 -6.26 -4.95 -16.01
N GLN A 254 -5.92 -4.67 -17.27
CA GLN A 254 -6.90 -4.19 -18.27
C GLN A 254 -8.00 -5.24 -18.55
N VAL A 255 -7.62 -6.52 -18.63
CA VAL A 255 -8.58 -7.62 -18.76
C VAL A 255 -9.50 -7.64 -17.54
N TYR A 256 -8.93 -7.61 -16.34
CA TYR A 256 -9.67 -7.56 -15.08
C TYR A 256 -10.66 -6.39 -15.02
N GLU A 257 -10.22 -5.16 -15.34
CA GLU A 257 -11.09 -3.98 -15.39
C GLU A 257 -12.23 -4.14 -16.39
N SER A 258 -11.94 -4.69 -17.58
CA SER A 258 -12.95 -4.92 -18.60
C SER A 258 -14.03 -5.91 -18.13
N GLU A 259 -13.64 -6.96 -17.42
CA GLU A 259 -14.55 -7.95 -16.84
C GLU A 259 -15.37 -7.35 -15.69
N ARG A 260 -14.71 -6.60 -14.80
CA ARG A 260 -15.36 -5.88 -13.69
C ARG A 260 -16.42 -4.90 -14.19
N LYS A 261 -16.12 -4.14 -15.25
CA LYS A 261 -17.09 -3.22 -15.89
C LYS A 261 -18.25 -3.96 -16.54
N ARG A 262 -18.00 -5.11 -17.18
CA ARG A 262 -19.06 -5.95 -17.77
C ARG A 262 -20.00 -6.50 -16.70
N THR A 263 -19.47 -6.99 -15.57
CA THR A 263 -20.28 -7.52 -14.47
C THR A 263 -21.08 -6.42 -13.78
N ALA A 264 -20.48 -5.26 -13.50
CA ALA A 264 -21.17 -4.10 -12.94
C ALA A 264 -22.36 -3.65 -13.83
N ASN A 265 -22.13 -3.54 -15.15
CA ASN A 265 -23.18 -3.18 -16.11
C ASN A 265 -24.29 -4.23 -16.19
N ALA A 266 -23.94 -5.52 -16.11
CA ALA A 266 -24.93 -6.60 -16.09
C ALA A 266 -25.81 -6.53 -14.83
N VAL A 267 -25.22 -6.30 -13.65
CA VAL A 267 -25.94 -6.12 -12.38
C VAL A 267 -26.87 -4.90 -12.43
N ALA A 268 -26.38 -3.76 -12.96
CA ALA A 268 -27.19 -2.56 -13.12
C ALA A 268 -28.44 -2.82 -13.99
N ARG A 269 -28.26 -3.50 -15.13
CA ARG A 269 -29.38 -3.89 -16.01
C ARG A 269 -30.37 -4.85 -15.35
N GLN A 270 -29.89 -5.81 -14.55
CA GLN A 270 -30.77 -6.72 -13.82
C GLN A 270 -31.59 -5.98 -12.76
N LYS A 271 -30.97 -5.03 -12.04
CA LYS A 271 -31.65 -4.18 -11.06
C LYS A 271 -32.77 -3.35 -11.72
N GLU A 272 -32.46 -2.69 -12.84
CA GLU A 272 -33.43 -1.90 -13.60
C GLU A 272 -34.60 -2.77 -14.12
N GLN A 273 -34.32 -3.98 -14.61
CA GLN A 273 -35.37 -4.92 -15.02
C GLN A 273 -36.27 -5.36 -13.86
N HIS A 274 -35.69 -5.56 -12.67
CA HIS A 274 -36.44 -5.93 -11.48
C HIS A 274 -37.35 -4.78 -11.00
N GLU A 275 -36.85 -3.55 -10.94
CA GLU A 275 -37.61 -2.34 -10.60
C GLU A 275 -38.76 -2.10 -11.59
N ASN A 276 -38.50 -2.31 -12.90
CA ASN A 276 -39.52 -2.23 -13.94
C ASN A 276 -40.62 -3.30 -13.79
N ARG A 277 -40.26 -4.52 -13.35
CA ARG A 277 -41.23 -5.60 -13.07
C ARG A 277 -42.08 -5.29 -11.83
N GLN A 278 -41.47 -4.80 -10.76
CA GLN A 278 -42.18 -4.39 -9.54
C GLN A 278 -43.19 -3.27 -9.83
N SER A 279 -42.78 -2.27 -10.60
CA SER A 279 -43.64 -1.14 -11.00
C SER A 279 -44.85 -1.56 -11.84
N LYS A 280 -44.69 -2.56 -12.73
CA LYS A 280 -45.79 -3.11 -13.54
C LYS A 280 -46.74 -4.00 -12.72
N GLY A 281 -46.25 -4.71 -11.71
CA GLY A 281 -47.04 -5.58 -10.84
C GLY A 281 -48.10 -4.81 -10.03
N MET A 282 -47.74 -3.65 -9.47
CA MET A 282 -48.66 -2.85 -8.64
C MET A 282 -49.82 -2.23 -9.43
N ARG A 283 -49.62 -1.90 -10.72
CA ARG A 283 -50.67 -1.30 -11.56
C ARG A 283 -51.80 -2.27 -11.95
N ARG A 284 -51.56 -3.59 -11.90
CA ARG A 284 -52.58 -4.59 -12.27
C ARG A 284 -53.48 -5.03 -11.11
N GLY A 285 -53.14 -4.71 -9.86
CA GLY A 285 -53.90 -5.14 -8.67
C GLY A 285 -55.08 -4.23 -8.25
N GLY A 286 -55.15 -2.99 -8.77
CA GLY A 286 -56.11 -1.98 -8.28
C GLY A 286 -57.52 -1.99 -8.90
N ALA A 287 -57.77 -2.72 -9.98
CA ALA A 287 -58.97 -2.54 -10.81
C ALA A 287 -60.14 -3.49 -10.52
N ARG A 288 -60.17 -4.22 -9.39
CA ARG A 288 -61.17 -5.29 -9.16
C ARG A 288 -62.21 -5.06 -8.05
N LYS A 289 -62.34 -3.86 -7.49
CA LYS A 289 -63.42 -3.51 -6.53
C LYS A 289 -64.33 -2.44 -7.12
N GLY A 290 -65.42 -2.85 -7.75
CA GLY A 290 -66.41 -1.91 -8.29
C GLY A 290 -67.54 -2.55 -9.08
N ARG A 291 -68.13 -3.65 -8.58
CA ARG A 291 -69.43 -4.14 -9.02
C ARG A 291 -70.09 -4.91 -7.88
N ARG A 292 -70.86 -4.19 -7.07
CA ARG A 292 -71.99 -4.71 -6.29
C ARG A 292 -73.08 -3.66 -6.37
#